data_AF-A0A7S3BHV9-F1
#
_entry.id   AF-A0A7S3BHV9-F1
#
_cell.length_a   1.000
_cell.length_b   1.000
_cell.length_c   1.000
_cell.angle_alpha   90.00
_cell.angle_beta   90.00
_cell.angle_gamma   90.00
#
_symmetry.space_group_name_H-M   'P 1'
#
loop_
_entity.id
_entity.type
_entity.pdbx_description
1 polymer ?
#
loop_
_entity_poly.entity_id
_entity_poly.type
_entity_poly.pdbx_seq_one_letter_code
_entity_poly.pdbx_strand_id
1 'polypeptide(L)'
;EKSAPGVVSHLVSLGTPHFPTPAPGRDMTGGALTAVAAKPLPEATKVICVAGRAVRGLQKERLPEALAEAGIAVRPDQAAGEVAVPWEVAWRVRACESYKEVACEVEVSGDGVVPANFALLGEGAKHVVIDGCFHAMNTPTVWYGSNRVVDAWLPTLL
;
A
#
# COMPACT_ATOMS: atom_id res chain seq x y z
N GLU A 1 15.81 -40.80 -7.36
CA GLU A 1 15.56 -39.63 -8.23
C GLU A 1 15.30 -38.41 -7.36
N LYS A 2 15.97 -37.27 -7.63
CA LYS A 2 15.54 -35.98 -7.05
C LYS A 2 14.26 -35.59 -7.78
N SER A 3 13.17 -35.33 -7.07
CA SER A 3 11.97 -34.75 -7.67
C SER A 3 12.38 -33.52 -8.47
N ALA A 4 11.90 -33.41 -9.72
CA ALA A 4 12.06 -32.19 -10.49
C ALA A 4 11.63 -30.98 -9.62
N PRO A 5 12.33 -29.84 -9.69
CA PRO A 5 11.96 -28.66 -8.92
C PRO A 5 10.48 -28.36 -9.16
N GLY A 6 9.71 -28.20 -8.07
CA GLY A 6 8.28 -27.98 -8.16
C GLY A 6 7.98 -26.76 -9.02
N VAL A 7 7.13 -26.94 -10.03
CA VAL A 7 6.72 -25.84 -10.91
C VAL A 7 5.83 -24.90 -10.10
N VAL A 8 6.24 -23.64 -9.97
CA VAL A 8 5.41 -22.58 -9.40
C VAL A 8 4.42 -22.15 -10.48
N SER A 9 3.13 -22.44 -10.28
CA SER A 9 2.07 -22.09 -11.25
C SER A 9 1.50 -20.69 -11.03
N HIS A 10 1.52 -20.19 -9.79
CA HIS A 10 0.96 -18.90 -9.41
C HIS A 10 1.86 -18.17 -8.40
N LEU A 11 1.95 -16.86 -8.55
CA LEU A 11 2.54 -15.92 -7.59
C LEU A 11 1.46 -14.93 -7.15
N VAL A 12 1.19 -14.87 -5.85
CA VAL A 12 0.32 -13.86 -5.25
C VAL A 12 1.17 -12.84 -4.52
N SER A 13 0.98 -11.56 -4.85
CA SER A 13 1.55 -10.45 -4.10
C SER A 13 0.45 -9.76 -3.30
N LEU A 14 0.75 -9.43 -2.04
CA LEU A 14 -0.17 -8.79 -1.10
C LEU A 14 0.45 -7.45 -0.70
N GLY A 15 -0.08 -6.34 -1.23
CA GLY A 15 0.42 -4.99 -0.93
C GLY A 15 1.89 -4.77 -1.26
N THR A 16 2.47 -5.59 -2.13
CA THR A 16 3.92 -5.56 -2.43
C THR A 16 4.21 -4.44 -3.42
N PRO A 17 5.17 -3.53 -3.15
CA PRO A 17 5.58 -2.54 -4.14
C PRO A 17 6.36 -3.25 -5.25
N HIS A 18 5.92 -3.09 -6.50
CA HIS A 18 6.52 -3.78 -7.66
C HIS A 18 7.53 -2.95 -8.44
N PHE A 19 7.59 -1.65 -8.18
CA PHE A 19 8.44 -0.72 -8.92
C PHE A 19 9.48 -0.10 -7.99
N PRO A 20 10.73 0.11 -8.47
CA PRO A 20 11.71 0.89 -7.73
C PRO A 20 11.15 2.27 -7.35
N THR A 21 11.46 2.74 -6.16
CA THR A 21 11.11 4.09 -5.73
C THR A 21 11.70 5.13 -6.71
N PRO A 22 10.88 6.02 -7.30
CA PRO A 22 11.38 7.12 -8.11
C PRO A 22 12.18 8.12 -7.27
N ALA A 23 13.25 8.70 -7.83
CA ALA A 23 13.96 9.80 -7.17
C ALA A 23 13.03 11.02 -6.98
N PRO A 24 13.12 11.75 -5.84
CA PRO A 24 14.09 11.64 -4.76
C PRO A 24 13.68 10.73 -3.58
N GLY A 25 12.70 9.84 -3.73
CA GLY A 25 12.20 9.00 -2.64
C GLY A 25 13.26 8.01 -2.09
N ARG A 26 13.10 7.57 -0.84
CA ARG A 26 13.98 6.55 -0.24
C ARG A 26 13.55 5.15 -0.66
N ASP A 27 14.48 4.39 -1.25
CA ASP A 27 14.24 2.97 -1.55
C ASP A 27 14.15 2.15 -0.24
N MET A 28 12.91 1.90 0.20
CA MET A 28 12.60 1.11 1.39
C MET A 28 12.91 -0.39 1.19
N THR A 29 13.19 -0.82 -0.04
CA THR A 29 13.64 -2.19 -0.35
C THR A 29 15.17 -2.32 -0.35
N GLY A 30 15.89 -1.23 -0.08
CA GLY A 30 17.35 -1.24 0.02
C GLY A 30 18.06 -1.54 -1.31
N GLY A 31 17.44 -1.20 -2.45
CA GLY A 31 17.97 -1.48 -3.78
C GLY A 31 17.48 -2.79 -4.39
N ALA A 32 16.69 -3.59 -3.66
CA ALA A 32 16.25 -4.90 -4.15
C ALA A 32 15.41 -4.78 -5.42
N LEU A 33 14.41 -3.89 -5.44
CA LEU A 33 13.58 -3.67 -6.63
C LEU A 33 14.41 -3.16 -7.81
N THR A 34 15.33 -2.24 -7.56
CA THR A 34 16.25 -1.73 -8.60
C THR A 34 17.11 -2.86 -9.20
N ALA A 35 17.61 -3.77 -8.36
CA ALA A 35 18.45 -4.89 -8.79
C ALA A 35 17.68 -5.96 -9.58
N VAL A 36 16.38 -6.15 -9.31
CA VAL A 36 15.56 -7.21 -9.94
C VAL A 36 14.64 -6.71 -11.05
N ALA A 37 14.36 -5.41 -11.15
CA ALA A 37 13.45 -4.84 -12.15
C ALA A 37 13.85 -5.18 -13.61
N ALA A 38 15.07 -5.65 -13.84
CA ALA A 38 15.56 -6.13 -15.13
C ALA A 38 15.27 -7.62 -15.42
N LYS A 39 14.62 -8.36 -14.52
CA LYS A 39 14.42 -9.82 -14.65
C LYS A 39 12.93 -10.15 -14.84
N PRO A 40 12.54 -10.76 -15.98
CA PRO A 40 11.17 -11.21 -16.17
C PRO A 40 10.84 -12.36 -15.20
N LEU A 41 9.58 -12.44 -14.79
CA LEU A 41 9.06 -13.62 -14.10
C LEU A 41 9.06 -14.82 -15.06
N PRO A 42 9.17 -16.07 -14.57
CA PRO A 42 9.07 -17.24 -15.42
C PRO A 42 7.74 -17.26 -16.17
N GLU A 43 7.78 -17.46 -17.49
CA GLU A 43 6.63 -17.34 -18.41
C GLU A 43 5.42 -18.21 -18.02
N ALA A 44 5.65 -19.33 -17.35
CA ALA A 44 4.59 -20.23 -16.87
C ALA A 44 3.89 -19.77 -15.57
N THR A 45 4.38 -18.72 -14.91
CA THR A 45 3.85 -18.26 -13.61
C THR A 45 2.75 -17.23 -13.82
N LYS A 46 1.52 -17.55 -13.42
CA LYS A 46 0.44 -16.57 -13.37
C LYS A 46 0.63 -15.65 -12.18
N VAL A 47 0.55 -14.34 -12.40
CA VAL A 47 0.76 -13.34 -11.35
C VAL A 47 -0.57 -12.73 -10.94
N ILE A 48 -0.84 -12.72 -9.64
CA ILE A 48 -1.97 -12.01 -9.04
C ILE A 48 -1.43 -10.92 -8.12
N CYS A 49 -1.84 -9.70 -8.37
CA CYS A 49 -1.57 -8.54 -7.52
C CYS A 49 -2.81 -8.20 -6.70
N VAL A 50 -2.70 -8.34 -5.38
CA VAL A 50 -3.74 -7.94 -4.43
C VAL A 50 -3.31 -6.62 -3.78
N ALA A 51 -4.07 -5.58 -4.05
CA ALA A 51 -3.81 -4.24 -3.53
C ALA A 51 -4.94 -3.81 -2.57
N GLY A 52 -4.55 -3.30 -1.41
CA GLY A 52 -5.46 -2.70 -0.45
C GLY A 52 -5.71 -1.23 -0.76
N ARG A 53 -6.95 -0.78 -0.58
CA ARG A 53 -7.36 0.62 -0.71
C ARG A 53 -8.15 1.04 0.51
N ALA A 54 -7.44 1.45 1.56
CA ALA A 54 -8.02 1.75 2.86
C ALA A 54 -7.89 3.21 3.27
N VAL A 55 -6.84 3.89 2.83
CA VAL A 55 -6.54 5.26 3.25
C VAL A 55 -6.00 6.07 2.08
N ARG A 56 -6.50 7.30 1.95
CA ARG A 56 -5.92 8.31 1.06
C ARG A 56 -4.97 9.18 1.87
N GLY A 57 -3.73 9.30 1.40
CA GLY A 57 -2.72 10.14 2.03
C GLY A 57 -3.18 11.60 2.19
N LEU A 58 -2.74 12.23 3.27
CA LEU A 58 -2.97 13.64 3.57
C LEU A 58 -1.63 14.33 3.82
N GLN A 59 -1.29 15.32 3.01
CA GLN A 59 -0.14 16.17 3.27
C GLN A 59 -0.31 16.92 4.59
N LYS A 60 0.75 17.01 5.39
CA LYS A 60 0.70 17.61 6.74
C LYS A 60 0.29 19.09 6.68
N GLU A 61 0.66 19.78 5.63
CA GLU A 61 0.31 21.18 5.37
C GLU A 61 -1.20 21.36 5.24
N ARG A 62 -1.93 20.30 4.84
CA ARG A 62 -3.38 20.29 4.70
C ARG A 62 -4.13 19.82 5.96
N LEU A 63 -3.41 19.63 7.05
CA LEU A 63 -3.98 19.18 8.32
C LEU A 63 -5.04 20.16 8.85
N PRO A 64 -4.84 21.51 8.81
CA PRO A 64 -5.87 22.45 9.26
C PRO A 64 -7.20 22.29 8.51
N GLU A 65 -7.17 22.16 7.18
CA GLU A 65 -8.36 21.97 6.35
C GLU A 65 -9.02 20.63 6.64
N ALA A 66 -8.24 19.54 6.77
CA ALA A 66 -8.78 18.23 7.09
C ALA A 66 -9.42 18.15 8.49
N LEU A 67 -8.88 18.88 9.46
CA LEU A 67 -9.49 19.02 10.79
C LEU A 67 -10.79 19.83 10.73
N ALA A 68 -10.81 20.91 9.96
CA ALA A 68 -12.03 21.71 9.74
C ALA A 68 -13.13 20.89 9.06
N GLU A 69 -12.81 20.09 8.04
CA GLU A 69 -13.73 19.15 7.38
C GLU A 69 -14.28 18.09 8.34
N ALA A 70 -13.47 17.66 9.32
CA ALA A 70 -13.88 16.74 10.38
C ALA A 70 -14.69 17.42 11.51
N GLY A 71 -14.99 18.72 11.39
CA GLY A 71 -15.72 19.48 12.40
C GLY A 71 -14.90 19.80 13.66
N ILE A 72 -13.57 19.75 13.56
CA ILE A 72 -12.66 19.99 14.68
C ILE A 72 -12.17 21.43 14.60
N ALA A 73 -12.59 22.24 15.58
CA ALA A 73 -12.17 23.63 15.66
C ALA A 73 -10.69 23.73 16.05
N VAL A 74 -9.87 24.24 15.14
CA VAL A 74 -8.48 24.64 15.41
C VAL A 74 -8.48 26.16 15.59
N ARG A 75 -8.07 26.66 16.76
CA ARG A 75 -7.94 28.10 16.97
C ARG A 75 -6.69 28.63 16.25
N PRO A 76 -6.71 29.85 15.69
CA PRO A 76 -5.59 30.41 14.92
C PRO A 76 -4.29 30.56 15.73
N ASP A 77 -4.41 30.65 17.06
CA ASP A 77 -3.31 30.83 18.02
C ASP A 77 -2.83 29.51 18.66
N GLN A 78 -3.46 28.38 18.32
CA GLN A 78 -3.16 27.08 18.92
C GLN A 78 -1.89 26.49 18.30
N ALA A 79 -0.91 26.12 19.12
CA ALA A 79 0.31 25.50 18.62
C ALA A 79 0.02 24.11 18.02
N ALA A 80 0.77 23.70 16.99
CA ALA A 80 0.56 22.45 16.24
C ALA A 80 0.63 21.15 17.07
N GLY A 81 1.00 21.22 18.36
CA GLY A 81 1.00 20.11 19.31
C GLY A 81 -0.14 20.12 20.35
N GLU A 82 -1.01 21.14 20.33
CA GLU A 82 -2.08 21.33 21.32
C GLU A 82 -3.46 20.84 20.85
N VAL A 83 -3.58 20.45 19.58
CA VAL A 83 -4.82 19.88 19.03
C VAL A 83 -4.73 18.36 19.06
N ALA A 84 -5.67 17.71 19.73
CA ALA A 84 -5.83 16.26 19.63
C ALA A 84 -6.27 15.91 18.20
N VAL A 85 -5.33 15.42 17.38
CA VAL A 85 -5.62 14.96 16.01
C VAL A 85 -6.28 13.58 16.11
N PRO A 86 -7.48 13.37 15.53
CA PRO A 86 -8.10 12.05 15.49
C PRO A 86 -7.18 11.03 14.85
N TRP A 87 -7.22 9.79 15.34
CA TRP A 87 -6.33 8.75 14.84
C TRP A 87 -6.53 8.50 13.34
N GLU A 88 -7.75 8.67 12.82
CA GLU A 88 -8.08 8.56 11.39
C GLU A 88 -7.33 9.60 10.55
N VAL A 89 -7.27 10.84 11.04
CA VAL A 89 -6.57 11.95 10.37
C VAL A 89 -5.06 11.77 10.49
N ALA A 90 -4.57 11.44 11.69
CA ALA A 90 -3.16 11.16 11.92
C ALA A 90 -2.64 10.01 11.05
N TRP A 91 -3.46 8.98 10.83
CA TRP A 91 -3.13 7.84 9.99
C TRP A 91 -3.00 8.22 8.51
N ARG A 92 -3.84 9.14 8.01
CA ARG A 92 -3.70 9.67 6.64
C ARG A 92 -2.39 10.43 6.42
N VAL A 93 -1.91 11.15 7.43
CA VAL A 93 -0.60 11.82 7.37
C VAL A 93 0.54 10.80 7.33
N ARG A 94 0.51 9.77 8.18
CA ARG A 94 1.50 8.68 8.13
C ARG A 94 1.49 7.93 6.80
N ALA A 95 0.31 7.65 6.25
CA ALA A 95 0.18 7.01 4.95
C ALA A 95 0.82 7.87 3.84
N CYS A 96 0.58 9.19 3.86
CA CYS A 96 1.22 10.12 2.92
C CYS A 96 2.75 10.08 2.99
N GLU A 97 3.34 10.05 4.19
CA GLU A 97 4.78 9.92 4.38
C GLU A 97 5.30 8.60 3.81
N SER A 98 4.61 7.49 4.08
CA SER A 98 4.99 6.18 3.53
C SER A 98 4.89 6.13 2.01
N TYR A 99 3.81 6.67 1.42
CA TYR A 99 3.62 6.72 -0.02
C TYR A 99 4.69 7.56 -0.70
N LYS A 100 5.12 8.65 -0.05
CA LYS A 100 6.19 9.51 -0.57
C LYS A 100 7.51 8.74 -0.64
N GLU A 101 7.81 7.94 0.37
CA GLU A 101 9.03 7.12 0.37
C GLU A 101 8.93 5.93 -0.58
N VAL A 102 7.78 5.27 -0.69
CA VAL A 102 7.63 4.08 -1.55
C VAL A 102 7.53 4.45 -3.02
N ALA A 103 6.83 5.53 -3.35
CA ALA A 103 6.39 5.83 -4.72
C ALA A 103 6.65 7.27 -5.17
N CYS A 104 7.18 8.14 -4.30
CA CYS A 104 7.21 9.58 -4.53
C CYS A 104 5.80 10.20 -4.76
N GLU A 105 4.77 9.56 -4.20
CA GLU A 105 3.36 10.01 -4.28
C GLU A 105 2.83 10.34 -2.89
N VAL A 106 1.96 11.35 -2.76
CA VAL A 106 1.57 11.87 -1.43
C VAL A 106 0.07 11.73 -1.14
N GLU A 107 -0.78 12.05 -2.10
CA GLU A 107 -2.25 12.07 -1.90
C GLU A 107 -2.98 11.01 -2.72
N VAL A 108 -2.41 9.82 -2.75
CA VAL A 108 -2.97 8.66 -3.43
C VAL A 108 -3.61 7.72 -2.43
N SER A 109 -4.40 6.76 -2.93
CA SER A 109 -5.04 5.75 -2.09
C SER A 109 -4.22 4.47 -2.08
N GLY A 110 -4.14 3.84 -0.92
CA GLY A 110 -3.46 2.56 -0.76
C GLY A 110 -3.78 1.92 0.59
N ASP A 111 -2.89 1.06 1.05
CA ASP A 111 -3.11 0.21 2.24
C ASP A 111 -2.48 0.79 3.53
N GLY A 112 -2.12 2.07 3.53
CA GLY A 112 -1.38 2.75 4.59
C GLY A 112 0.15 2.65 4.49
N VAL A 113 0.69 1.79 3.63
CA VAL A 113 2.15 1.68 3.41
C VAL A 113 2.50 1.85 1.93
N VAL A 114 1.79 1.13 1.05
CA VAL A 114 2.03 1.10 -0.39
C VAL A 114 0.84 1.71 -1.13
N PRO A 115 1.05 2.64 -2.06
CA PRO A 115 0.00 3.10 -2.96
C PRO A 115 -0.54 1.96 -3.81
N ALA A 116 -1.86 1.93 -4.03
CA ALA A 116 -2.48 0.81 -4.76
C ALA A 116 -1.91 0.64 -6.17
N ASN A 117 -1.61 1.73 -6.88
CA ASN A 117 -0.96 1.73 -8.19
C ASN A 117 0.47 1.16 -8.17
N PHE A 118 1.20 1.27 -7.06
CA PHE A 118 2.52 0.64 -6.92
C PHE A 118 2.45 -0.84 -6.55
N ALA A 119 1.29 -1.31 -6.10
CA ALA A 119 1.03 -2.71 -5.77
C ALA A 119 0.47 -3.54 -6.94
N LEU A 120 0.27 -2.93 -8.11
CA LEU A 120 -0.28 -3.59 -9.30
C LEU A 120 0.76 -3.59 -10.43
N LEU A 121 1.06 -4.78 -10.97
CA LEU A 121 1.94 -4.93 -12.12
C LEU A 121 1.27 -4.50 -13.43
N GLY A 122 2.05 -4.45 -14.52
CA GLY A 122 1.55 -4.15 -15.85
C GLY A 122 0.83 -5.32 -16.53
N GLU A 123 0.88 -5.33 -17.85
CA GLU A 123 0.24 -6.34 -18.70
C GLU A 123 0.60 -7.79 -18.29
N GLY A 124 -0.40 -8.66 -18.24
CA GLY A 124 -0.25 -10.07 -17.88
C GLY A 124 -0.52 -10.42 -16.41
N ALA A 125 -0.59 -9.43 -15.51
CA ALA A 125 -0.98 -9.65 -14.12
C ALA A 125 -2.50 -9.53 -13.91
N LYS A 126 -3.06 -10.40 -13.07
CA LYS A 126 -4.46 -10.30 -12.60
C LYS A 126 -4.51 -9.40 -11.38
N HIS A 127 -5.44 -8.45 -11.34
CA HIS A 127 -5.55 -7.48 -10.25
C HIS A 127 -6.77 -7.71 -9.38
N VAL A 128 -6.59 -7.64 -8.06
CA VAL A 128 -7.65 -7.65 -7.05
C VAL A 128 -7.44 -6.43 -6.15
N VAL A 129 -8.35 -5.46 -6.21
CA VAL A 129 -8.28 -4.26 -5.36
C VAL A 129 -9.36 -4.35 -4.30
N ILE A 130 -8.97 -4.26 -3.02
CA ILE A 130 -9.85 -4.52 -1.88
C ILE A 130 -9.99 -3.27 -1.02
N ASP A 131 -11.21 -2.74 -0.97
CA ASP A 131 -11.53 -1.56 -0.18
C ASP A 131 -11.49 -1.84 1.33
N GLY A 132 -10.89 -0.88 2.05
CA GLY A 132 -10.68 -0.97 3.50
C GLY A 132 -9.67 -2.04 3.93
N CYS A 133 -8.81 -2.53 3.04
CA CYS A 133 -7.73 -3.46 3.37
C CYS A 133 -6.42 -2.70 3.65
N PHE A 134 -5.89 -2.83 4.86
CA PHE A 134 -4.62 -2.25 5.29
C PHE A 134 -3.43 -3.21 5.12
N HIS A 135 -2.23 -2.66 5.18
CA HIS A 135 -0.98 -3.39 4.92
C HIS A 135 -0.65 -4.42 6.02
N ALA A 136 -0.86 -4.05 7.29
CA ALA A 136 -0.43 -4.83 8.44
C ALA A 136 -1.58 -5.04 9.45
N MET A 137 -1.50 -6.14 10.19
CA MET A 137 -2.48 -6.53 11.22
C MET A 137 -2.68 -5.47 12.31
N ASN A 138 -1.67 -4.63 12.55
CA ASN A 138 -1.64 -3.69 13.68
C ASN A 138 -2.40 -2.38 13.42
N THR A 139 -3.01 -2.21 12.23
CA THR A 139 -3.66 -0.97 11.82
C THR A 139 -4.84 -1.23 10.90
N PRO A 140 -5.97 -0.56 11.16
CA PRO A 140 -7.28 -1.13 11.55
C PRO A 140 -7.55 -2.63 11.31
N THR A 141 -8.63 -3.14 11.90
CA THR A 141 -8.99 -4.58 12.02
C THR A 141 -8.97 -5.45 10.75
N VAL A 142 -8.80 -4.88 9.56
CA VAL A 142 -8.80 -5.60 8.28
C VAL A 142 -7.48 -5.40 7.52
N TRP A 143 -6.77 -6.51 7.28
CA TRP A 143 -5.54 -6.59 6.51
C TRP A 143 -5.56 -7.79 5.57
N TYR A 144 -4.51 -8.01 4.78
CA TYR A 144 -4.49 -9.07 3.75
C TYR A 144 -4.78 -10.49 4.26
N GLY A 145 -4.52 -10.77 5.54
CA GLY A 145 -4.80 -12.05 6.19
C GLY A 145 -6.17 -12.15 6.87
N SER A 146 -6.99 -11.10 6.87
CA SER A 146 -8.34 -11.14 7.44
C SER A 146 -9.27 -12.03 6.60
N ASN A 147 -10.17 -12.80 7.23
CA ASN A 147 -11.08 -13.72 6.53
C ASN A 147 -11.77 -13.09 5.32
N ARG A 148 -12.42 -11.92 5.48
CA ARG A 148 -13.10 -11.22 4.36
C ARG A 148 -12.19 -10.88 3.18
N VAL A 149 -10.89 -10.69 3.44
CA VAL A 149 -9.89 -10.33 2.43
C VAL A 149 -9.36 -11.59 1.76
N VAL A 150 -9.06 -12.63 2.54
CA VAL A 150 -8.71 -13.96 2.03
C VAL A 150 -9.82 -14.53 1.15
N ASP A 151 -11.07 -14.44 1.60
CA ASP A 151 -12.25 -14.88 0.82
C ASP A 151 -12.39 -14.11 -0.51
N ALA A 152 -11.84 -12.90 -0.60
CA ALA A 152 -11.87 -12.10 -1.83
C ALA A 152 -10.76 -12.46 -2.81
N TRP A 153 -9.51 -12.71 -2.34
CA TRP A 153 -8.39 -12.96 -3.25
C TRP A 153 -8.08 -14.44 -3.46
N LEU A 154 -8.32 -15.32 -2.48
CA LEU A 154 -7.97 -16.74 -2.58
C LEU A 154 -8.69 -17.47 -3.74
N PRO A 155 -9.98 -17.20 -4.04
CA PRO A 155 -10.65 -17.83 -5.19
C PRO A 155 -10.02 -17.50 -6.54
N THR A 156 -9.14 -16.51 -6.62
CA THR A 156 -8.44 -16.17 -7.87
C THR A 156 -7.37 -17.18 -8.29
N LEU A 157 -7.03 -18.12 -7.39
CA LEU A 157 -6.09 -19.22 -7.62
C LEU A 157 -6.74 -20.49 -8.21
N LEU A 158 -8.07 -20.52 -8.28
CA LEU A 158 -8.86 -21.61 -8.85
C LEU A 158 -9.12 -21.34 -10.33
#